data_AF-A0A7S0AHJ8-F1
#
_entry.id   AF-A0A7S0AHJ8-F1
#
_cell.length_a   1.000
_cell.length_b   1.000
_cell.length_c   1.000
_cell.angle_alpha   90.00
_cell.angle_beta   90.00
_cell.angle_gamma   90.00
#
_symmetry.space_group_name_H-M   'P 1'
#
loop_
_entity.id
_entity.type
_entity.pdbx_description
1 polymer ?
#
loop_
_entity_poly.entity_id
_entity_poly.type
_entity_poly.pdbx_seq_one_letter_code
_entity_poly.pdbx_strand_id
1 'polypeptide(L)'
;AKFRFASRRLAERVPAVKLHTLPVIQGTDYTIDITIIPGSDAGKGLTIHSSGCHGVEGFAGSAIQVAFLEHLSSLLDGDVQESTANELLMLPTTTVLVHVLNPYGMAHYRRFNENNVDLNRNALFPDEWP
;
A
#
# COMPACT_ATOMS: atom_id res chain seq x y z
N ALA A 1 -3.73 10.55 -3.20
CA ALA A 1 -4.94 11.10 -2.52
C ALA A 1 -5.93 10.00 -2.11
N LYS A 2 -6.53 9.23 -3.03
CA LYS A 2 -7.54 8.20 -2.71
C LYS A 2 -7.04 7.08 -1.79
N PHE A 3 -5.87 6.51 -2.08
CA PHE A 3 -5.26 5.46 -1.26
C PHE A 3 -5.05 5.90 0.20
N ARG A 4 -4.42 7.06 0.42
CA ARG A 4 -4.25 7.64 1.77
C ARG A 4 -5.58 7.85 2.48
N PHE A 5 -6.59 8.34 1.77
CA PHE A 5 -7.92 8.55 2.34
C PHE A 5 -8.53 7.21 2.82
N ALA A 6 -8.58 6.20 1.95
CA ALA A 6 -9.10 4.88 2.30
C ALA A 6 -8.32 4.23 3.46
N SER A 7 -6.99 4.35 3.44
CA SER A 7 -6.13 3.82 4.50
C SER A 7 -6.34 4.53 5.84
N ARG A 8 -6.49 5.87 5.86
CA ARG A 8 -6.72 6.61 7.10
C ARG A 8 -8.09 6.29 7.68
N ARG A 9 -9.12 6.23 6.83
CA ARG A 9 -10.47 5.83 7.26
C ARG A 9 -10.47 4.46 7.93
N LEU A 10 -9.73 3.50 7.39
CA LEU A 10 -9.59 2.18 8.02
C LEU A 10 -8.82 2.27 9.36
N ALA A 11 -7.71 3.02 9.39
CA ALA A 11 -6.89 3.18 10.59
C ALA A 11 -7.58 3.92 11.75
N GLU A 12 -8.50 4.84 11.45
CA GLU A 12 -9.33 5.54 12.45
C GLU A 12 -10.25 4.56 13.21
N ARG A 13 -10.67 3.48 12.54
CA ARG A 13 -11.54 2.45 13.12
C ARG A 13 -10.77 1.29 13.73
N VAL A 14 -9.53 1.11 13.29
CA VAL A 14 -8.67 -0.03 13.63
C VAL A 14 -7.28 0.52 13.94
N PRO A 15 -7.01 0.91 15.19
CA PRO A 15 -5.76 1.58 15.55
C PRO A 15 -4.49 0.77 15.27
N ALA A 16 -4.64 -0.56 15.11
CA ALA A 16 -3.57 -1.47 14.72
C ALA A 16 -3.12 -1.27 13.26
N VAL A 17 -3.99 -0.77 12.36
CA VAL A 17 -3.63 -0.44 10.98
C VAL A 17 -2.75 0.80 10.96
N LYS A 18 -1.62 0.73 10.24
CA LYS A 18 -0.66 1.84 10.12
C LYS A 18 -0.52 2.31 8.69
N LEU A 19 -0.43 3.62 8.50
CA LEU A 19 -0.09 4.26 7.23
C LEU A 19 1.28 4.95 7.38
N HIS A 20 2.22 4.57 6.53
CA HIS A 20 3.51 5.23 6.37
C HIS A 20 3.58 5.92 5.02
N THR A 21 4.33 7.03 4.94
CA THR A 21 4.59 7.76 3.70
C THR A 21 6.09 8.01 3.61
N LEU A 22 6.70 7.58 2.52
CA LEU A 22 8.12 7.69 2.26
C LEU A 22 8.35 8.61 1.04
N PRO A 23 9.06 9.73 1.17
CA PRO A 23 9.41 10.57 0.03
C PRO A 23 10.41 9.85 -0.88
N VAL A 24 10.12 9.79 -2.19
CA VAL A 24 11.03 9.26 -3.21
C VAL A 24 11.92 10.38 -3.75
N ILE A 25 11.34 11.57 -4.00
CA ILE A 25 12.07 12.76 -4.44
C ILE A 25 11.83 13.87 -3.43
N GLN A 26 12.90 14.32 -2.76
CA GLN A 26 12.84 15.35 -1.73
C GLN A 26 12.26 16.66 -2.29
N GLY A 27 11.41 17.32 -1.51
CA GLY A 27 10.74 18.57 -1.91
C GLY A 27 9.60 18.40 -2.92
N THR A 28 9.17 17.16 -3.20
CA THR A 28 8.02 16.87 -4.07
C THR A 28 6.96 16.04 -3.34
N ASP A 29 5.78 15.92 -3.94
CA ASP A 29 4.73 15.01 -3.49
C ASP A 29 4.91 13.57 -4.01
N TYR A 30 6.06 13.24 -4.60
CA TYR A 30 6.36 11.89 -5.06
C TYR A 30 6.77 11.01 -3.90
N THR A 31 5.84 10.16 -3.50
CA THR A 31 5.94 9.35 -2.29
C THR A 31 5.47 7.93 -2.52
N ILE A 32 6.06 6.99 -1.79
CA ILE A 32 5.50 5.66 -1.59
C ILE A 32 4.72 5.67 -0.27
N ASP A 33 3.42 5.43 -0.35
CA ASP A 33 2.53 5.19 0.78
C ASP A 33 2.42 3.69 1.07
N ILE A 34 2.46 3.31 2.34
CA ILE A 34 2.45 1.93 2.80
C ILE A 34 1.38 1.77 3.86
N THR A 35 0.37 0.94 3.59
CA THR A 35 -0.63 0.55 4.59
C THR A 35 -0.29 -0.84 5.11
N ILE A 36 -0.13 -0.96 6.43
CA ILE A 36 0.12 -2.23 7.13
C ILE A 36 -1.15 -2.59 7.90
N ILE A 37 -1.71 -3.76 7.59
CA ILE A 37 -2.88 -4.33 8.25
C ILE A 37 -2.41 -5.60 8.98
N PRO A 38 -2.35 -5.59 10.32
CA PRO A 38 -1.92 -6.75 11.09
C PRO A 38 -2.84 -7.95 10.86
N GLY A 39 -2.24 -9.14 10.70
CA GLY A 39 -2.99 -10.40 10.66
C GLY A 39 -3.23 -10.98 12.05
N SER A 40 -4.10 -11.98 12.16
CA SER A 40 -4.42 -12.68 13.42
C SER A 40 -3.29 -13.54 13.95
N ASP A 41 -2.48 -14.07 13.04
CA ASP A 41 -1.44 -14.99 13.39
C ASP A 41 -0.10 -14.26 13.49
N ALA A 42 0.39 -14.09 14.71
CA ALA A 42 1.61 -13.37 15.05
C ALA A 42 2.91 -14.02 14.50
N GLY A 43 2.83 -15.04 13.63
CA GLY A 43 4.03 -15.71 13.10
C GLY A 43 3.91 -16.51 11.80
N LYS A 44 2.83 -16.41 11.01
CA LYS A 44 2.63 -17.33 9.86
C LYS A 44 2.75 -16.75 8.45
N GLY A 45 2.85 -15.43 8.28
CA GLY A 45 3.15 -14.91 6.95
C GLY A 45 2.96 -13.40 6.79
N LEU A 46 3.56 -12.89 5.72
CA LEU A 46 3.46 -11.52 5.26
C LEU A 46 3.02 -11.55 3.79
N THR A 47 1.90 -10.90 3.49
CA THR A 47 1.46 -10.69 2.11
C THR A 47 1.80 -9.26 1.71
N ILE A 48 2.63 -9.09 0.69
CA ILE A 48 2.97 -7.76 0.14
C ILE A 48 2.28 -7.63 -1.22
N HIS A 49 1.43 -6.61 -1.36
CA HIS A 49 0.82 -6.23 -2.64
C HIS A 49 1.26 -4.81 -3.03
N SER A 50 2.15 -4.74 -4.02
CA SER A 50 2.67 -3.48 -4.54
C SER A 50 1.98 -3.07 -5.84
N SER A 51 1.88 -1.77 -6.09
CA SER A 51 1.32 -1.22 -7.33
C SER A 51 2.29 -0.25 -8.02
N GLY A 52 2.11 -0.13 -9.34
CA GLY A 52 2.80 0.84 -10.19
C GLY A 52 4.33 0.73 -10.19
N CYS A 53 4.84 -0.50 -10.31
CA CYS A 53 6.24 -0.73 -10.70
C CYS A 53 6.52 -0.05 -12.06
N HIS A 54 5.62 -0.28 -13.03
CA HIS A 54 5.44 0.63 -14.15
C HIS A 54 4.48 1.74 -13.73
N GLY A 55 4.93 2.99 -13.77
CA GLY A 55 4.17 4.10 -13.18
C GLY A 55 2.75 4.26 -13.74
N VAL A 56 2.59 4.25 -15.06
CA VAL A 56 1.29 4.40 -15.75
C VAL A 56 0.28 3.29 -15.40
N GLU A 57 0.75 2.09 -15.04
CA GLU A 57 -0.11 0.98 -14.62
C GLU A 57 -0.52 1.11 -13.14
N GLY A 58 0.11 2.05 -12.41
CA GLY A 58 -0.18 2.35 -11.01
C GLY A 58 -1.62 2.77 -10.76
N PHE A 59 -2.32 3.36 -11.74
CA PHE A 59 -3.75 3.69 -11.60
C PHE A 59 -4.62 2.44 -11.40
N ALA A 60 -4.40 1.39 -12.18
CA ALA A 60 -5.17 0.15 -12.08
C ALA A 60 -4.85 -0.57 -10.75
N GLY A 61 -3.56 -0.74 -10.44
CA GLY A 61 -3.13 -1.36 -9.17
C GLY A 61 -3.59 -0.58 -7.93
N SER A 62 -3.55 0.75 -7.99
CA SER A 62 -4.05 1.63 -6.92
C SER A 62 -5.56 1.48 -6.74
N ALA A 63 -6.33 1.41 -7.83
CA ALA A 63 -7.78 1.22 -7.75
C ALA A 63 -8.15 -0.09 -7.04
N ILE A 64 -7.42 -1.18 -7.29
CA ILE A 64 -7.60 -2.46 -6.59
C ILE A 64 -7.30 -2.31 -5.10
N GLN A 65 -6.16 -1.68 -4.75
CA GLN A 65 -5.79 -1.45 -3.35
C GLN A 65 -6.82 -0.57 -2.61
N VAL A 66 -7.33 0.48 -3.26
CA VAL A 66 -8.38 1.35 -2.71
C VAL A 66 -9.68 0.56 -2.50
N ALA A 67 -10.13 -0.20 -3.50
CA ALA A 67 -11.34 -1.00 -3.40
C ALA A 67 -11.24 -2.04 -2.27
N PHE A 68 -10.06 -2.64 -2.07
CA PHE A 68 -9.81 -3.55 -0.96
C PHE A 68 -9.92 -2.85 0.40
N LEU A 69 -9.28 -1.68 0.57
CA LEU A 69 -9.37 -0.91 1.82
C LEU A 69 -10.79 -0.42 2.12
N GLU A 70 -11.54 -0.01 1.09
CA GLU A 70 -12.94 0.38 1.21
C GLU A 70 -13.83 -0.80 1.58
N HIS A 71 -13.59 -1.98 0.99
CA HIS A 71 -14.28 -3.20 1.36
C HIS A 71 -14.05 -3.54 2.83
N LEU A 72 -12.81 -3.55 3.30
CA LEU A 72 -12.50 -3.77 4.71
C LEU A 72 -13.16 -2.74 5.62
N SER A 73 -13.15 -1.46 5.22
CA SER A 73 -13.82 -0.41 5.96
C SER A 73 -15.34 -0.65 6.05
N SER A 74 -15.97 -1.17 5.00
CA SER A 74 -17.42 -1.43 4.97
C SER A 74 -17.85 -2.58 5.88
N LEU A 75 -16.98 -3.56 6.11
CA LEU A 75 -17.24 -4.67 7.05
C LEU A 75 -17.41 -4.19 8.48
N LEU A 76 -16.94 -2.99 8.78
CA LEU A 76 -17.03 -2.40 10.09
C LEU A 76 -18.26 -1.50 10.27
N ASP A 77 -19.00 -1.16 9.21
CA ASP A 77 -20.09 -0.18 9.28
C ASP A 77 -21.14 -0.50 10.37
N GLY A 78 -21.55 0.52 11.15
CA GLY A 78 -22.38 0.39 12.36
C GLY A 78 -21.63 0.71 13.66
N ASP A 79 -22.31 0.63 14.81
CA ASP A 79 -21.74 0.81 16.16
C ASP A 79 -20.94 -0.43 16.60
N VAL A 80 -19.96 -0.81 15.78
CA VAL A 80 -19.04 -1.92 16.08
C VAL A 80 -18.00 -1.45 17.08
N GLN A 81 -17.93 -2.12 18.23
CA GLN A 81 -16.91 -1.86 19.25
C GLN A 81 -15.51 -2.17 18.71
N GLU A 82 -14.50 -1.46 19.18
CA GLU A 82 -13.11 -1.58 18.70
C GLU A 82 -12.56 -3.02 18.81
N SER A 83 -12.89 -3.75 19.88
CA SER A 83 -12.52 -5.16 20.05
C SER A 83 -13.09 -6.05 18.94
N THR A 84 -14.36 -5.86 18.60
CA THR A 84 -15.05 -6.57 17.51
C THR A 84 -14.51 -6.14 16.15
N ALA A 85 -14.16 -4.87 15.96
CA ALA A 85 -13.56 -4.38 14.71
C ALA A 85 -12.19 -5.01 14.44
N ASN A 86 -11.37 -5.16 15.49
CA ASN A 86 -10.10 -5.87 15.38
C ASN A 86 -10.32 -7.33 14.98
N GLU A 87 -11.26 -8.04 15.60
CA GLU A 87 -11.58 -9.45 15.28
C GLU A 87 -12.13 -9.62 13.85
N LEU A 88 -13.03 -8.73 13.41
CA LEU A 88 -13.65 -8.78 12.07
C LEU A 88 -12.64 -8.58 10.93
N LEU A 89 -11.55 -7.86 11.19
CA LEU A 89 -10.50 -7.56 10.21
C LEU A 89 -9.26 -8.43 10.34
N MET A 90 -9.32 -9.47 11.16
CA MET A 90 -8.23 -10.42 11.33
C MET A 90 -7.96 -11.19 10.03
N LEU A 91 -7.16 -10.60 9.14
CA LEU A 91 -6.65 -11.28 7.95
C LEU A 91 -5.74 -12.44 8.41
N PRO A 92 -5.68 -13.57 7.66
CA PRO A 92 -4.84 -14.70 8.03
C PRO A 92 -3.34 -14.36 8.15
N THR A 93 -2.89 -13.34 7.42
CA THR A 93 -1.51 -12.86 7.41
C THR A 93 -1.48 -11.34 7.50
N THR A 94 -0.37 -10.78 7.99
CA THR A 94 -0.14 -9.34 7.90
C THR A 94 -0.11 -8.95 6.43
N THR A 95 -0.93 -7.99 6.06
CA THR A 95 -1.04 -7.50 4.68
C THR A 95 -0.41 -6.12 4.58
N VAL A 96 0.53 -5.97 3.64
CA VAL A 96 1.21 -4.71 3.34
C VAL A 96 0.85 -4.27 1.93
N LEU A 97 0.17 -3.14 1.82
CA LEU A 97 -0.15 -2.51 0.55
C LEU A 97 0.86 -1.40 0.28
N VAL A 98 1.58 -1.50 -0.83
CA VAL A 98 2.57 -0.48 -1.25
C VAL A 98 2.01 0.28 -2.45
N HIS A 99 1.71 1.57 -2.25
CA HIS A 99 1.14 2.47 -3.25
C HIS A 99 1.97 3.75 -3.34
N VAL A 100 2.71 4.04 -4.40
CA VAL A 100 2.97 3.29 -5.63
C VAL A 100 4.48 3.32 -5.79
N LEU A 101 5.09 2.23 -6.27
CA LEU A 101 6.55 2.09 -6.36
C LEU A 101 7.21 3.15 -7.24
N ASN A 102 6.57 3.54 -8.35
CA ASN A 102 7.04 4.60 -9.25
C ASN A 102 6.08 5.79 -9.25
N PRO A 103 6.09 6.65 -8.21
CA PRO A 103 5.16 7.77 -8.11
C PRO A 103 5.40 8.83 -9.20
N TYR A 104 6.67 9.02 -9.61
CA TYR A 104 7.00 9.89 -10.75
C TYR A 104 6.36 9.37 -12.04
N GLY A 105 6.60 8.10 -12.38
CA GLY A 105 6.05 7.51 -13.60
C GLY A 105 4.52 7.56 -13.62
N MET A 106 3.87 7.34 -12.47
CA MET A 106 2.41 7.46 -12.38
C MET A 106 1.93 8.89 -12.62
N ALA A 107 2.59 9.89 -12.01
CA ALA A 107 2.24 11.30 -12.18
C ALA A 107 2.44 11.82 -13.62
N HIS A 108 3.37 11.21 -14.37
CA HIS A 108 3.72 11.60 -15.73
C HIS A 108 3.20 10.63 -16.82
N TYR A 109 2.35 9.66 -16.47
CA TYR A 109 1.83 8.63 -17.38
C TYR A 109 2.92 7.81 -18.11
N ARG A 110 4.01 7.50 -17.41
CA ARG A 110 5.17 6.77 -17.93
C ARG A 110 5.35 5.43 -17.24
N ARG A 111 5.93 4.48 -17.98
CA ARG A 111 6.43 3.22 -17.43
C ARG A 111 7.61 3.45 -16.47
N PHE A 112 8.56 4.28 -16.89
CA PHE A 112 9.87 4.47 -16.26
C PHE A 112 9.84 5.57 -15.17
N ASN A 113 10.87 5.61 -14.32
CA ASN A 113 11.05 6.68 -13.33
C ASN A 113 11.64 7.97 -13.96
N GLU A 114 11.99 8.94 -13.13
CA GLU A 114 12.57 10.24 -13.52
C GLU A 114 13.90 10.11 -14.29
N ASN A 115 14.63 9.03 -14.03
CA ASN A 115 15.91 8.72 -14.67
C ASN A 115 15.76 7.79 -15.89
N ASN A 116 14.53 7.59 -16.38
CA ASN A 116 14.23 6.70 -17.50
C ASN A 116 14.58 5.22 -17.24
N VAL A 117 14.62 4.81 -15.97
CA VAL A 117 14.88 3.43 -15.55
C VAL A 117 13.57 2.64 -15.47
N ASP A 118 13.60 1.42 -15.99
CA ASP A 118 12.53 0.44 -15.83
C ASP A 118 12.71 -0.31 -14.51
N LEU A 119 11.89 0.02 -13.50
CA LEU A 119 12.00 -0.60 -12.18
C LEU A 119 11.78 -2.11 -12.24
N ASN A 120 11.01 -2.62 -13.20
CA ASN A 120 10.75 -4.06 -13.37
C ASN A 120 11.90 -4.80 -14.08
N ARG A 121 13.01 -4.12 -14.37
CA ARG A 121 14.26 -4.68 -14.91
C ARG A 121 15.47 -4.28 -14.09
N ASN A 122 15.26 -3.65 -12.94
CA ASN A 122 16.30 -3.07 -12.10
C ASN A 122 16.33 -3.71 -10.70
N ALA A 123 15.92 -4.97 -10.60
CA ALA A 123 16.14 -5.78 -9.40
C ALA A 123 17.57 -6.33 -9.45
N LEU A 124 18.30 -6.20 -8.35
CA LEU A 124 19.61 -6.81 -8.17
C LEU A 124 19.47 -8.08 -7.34
N PHE A 125 20.16 -9.14 -7.74
CA PHE A 125 20.35 -10.33 -6.94
C PHE A 125 21.45 -10.12 -5.88
N PRO A 126 21.51 -10.95 -4.82
CA PRO A 126 22.50 -10.78 -3.75
C PRO A 126 23.95 -10.77 -4.23
N ASP A 127 24.26 -11.46 -5.32
CA ASP A 127 25.58 -11.51 -5.96
C ASP A 127 25.88 -10.30 -6.85
N GLU A 128 24.87 -9.50 -7.18
CA GLU A 128 25.00 -8.23 -7.90
C GLU A 128 25.09 -7.02 -6.95
N TRP A 129 24.96 -7.26 -5.64
CA TRP A 129 25.10 -6.25 -4.60
C TRP A 129 26.57 -6.16 -4.11
N PRO A 130 27.26 -5.02 -4.29
CA PRO A 130 28.67 -4.86 -3.92
C PRO A 130 28.93 -4.84 -2.40
#